data_AF-A0AB74JUA8-F1
#
_entry.id   AF-A0AB74JUA8-F1
#
_cell.length_a   1.000
_cell.length_b   1.000
_cell.length_c   1.000
_cell.angle_alpha   90.00
_cell.angle_beta   90.00
_cell.angle_gamma   90.00
#
_symmetry.space_group_name_H-M   'P 1'
#
loop_
_entity.id
_entity.type
_entity.pdbx_description
1 polymer ?
#
loop_
_entity_poly.entity_id
_entity_poly.type
_entity_poly.pdbx_seq_one_letter_code
_entity_poly.pdbx_strand_id
1 'polypeptide(L)'
;MFSLLSSTFGISRPLILKPQTWRIFSSTHVNHALPMDPERRKKLDERNERRRFRIAHDPEYQAKQDEDKKQRRLRYASDPQYREKLLEFGHIWNTRKSQDPEYVEACNASIRARQRSFDKLRVRLQAENPRYRLRKSLHQWCLKHDWVRETLPWKTHQPVLFASKVHKECKGCTRVKVREGVKLWWRKIGDRDESWLCHACHMPMDNHTAAMPYGYEDVTTMEGIINRKQELERTAKG
;
A
#
# COMPACT_ATOMS: atom_id res chain seq x y z
N MET A 1 92.05 -14.05 -21.57
CA MET A 1 90.92 -13.86 -20.64
C MET A 1 90.04 -12.75 -21.19
N PHE A 2 88.74 -12.96 -21.17
CA PHE A 2 87.72 -12.32 -22.00
C PHE A 2 87.53 -10.81 -21.78
N SER A 3 87.27 -10.13 -22.88
CA SER A 3 86.59 -8.82 -22.95
C SER A 3 85.09 -9.05 -23.13
N LEU A 4 84.27 -8.10 -22.65
CA LEU A 4 83.11 -7.46 -23.30
C LEU A 4 81.97 -7.13 -22.30
N LEU A 5 81.64 -5.83 -22.26
CA LEU A 5 80.30 -5.20 -22.26
C LEU A 5 79.30 -5.67 -21.18
N SER A 6 78.58 -4.84 -20.41
CA SER A 6 77.71 -3.75 -20.86
C SER A 6 77.01 -3.11 -19.66
N SER A 7 76.64 -1.84 -19.82
CA SER A 7 75.34 -1.25 -19.47
C SER A 7 74.95 -1.09 -18.00
N THR A 8 74.95 0.19 -17.61
CA THR A 8 74.19 0.82 -16.52
C THR A 8 72.77 0.27 -16.34
N PHE A 9 72.48 -0.33 -15.19
CA PHE A 9 71.12 -0.54 -14.72
C PHE A 9 70.63 0.71 -14.00
N GLY A 10 69.88 1.54 -14.71
CA GLY A 10 68.99 2.52 -14.11
C GLY A 10 67.93 1.80 -13.29
N ILE A 11 67.92 2.05 -11.98
CA ILE A 11 66.90 1.57 -11.05
C ILE A 11 65.59 2.25 -11.43
N SER A 12 64.84 1.58 -12.30
CA SER A 12 63.48 1.94 -12.64
C SER A 12 62.61 1.63 -11.43
N ARG A 13 62.08 2.67 -10.78
CA ARG A 13 61.05 2.54 -9.75
C ARG A 13 59.95 1.61 -10.27
N PRO A 14 59.64 0.49 -9.61
CA PRO A 14 58.42 -0.23 -9.94
C PRO A 14 57.25 0.70 -9.57
N LEU A 15 56.50 1.14 -10.58
CA LEU A 15 55.17 1.68 -10.39
C LEU A 15 54.35 0.56 -9.74
N ILE A 16 54.26 0.61 -8.41
CA ILE A 16 53.31 -0.17 -7.63
C ILE A 16 51.93 0.29 -8.12
N LEU A 17 51.40 -0.43 -9.10
CA LEU A 17 49.99 -0.39 -9.44
C LEU A 17 49.24 -0.71 -8.16
N LYS A 18 48.68 0.33 -7.53
CA LYS A 18 47.68 0.17 -6.48
C LYS A 18 46.59 -0.71 -7.09
N PRO A 19 46.25 -1.88 -6.49
CA PRO A 19 45.11 -2.64 -6.97
C PRO A 19 43.90 -1.73 -6.85
N GLN A 20 43.38 -1.35 -8.01
CA GLN A 20 42.12 -0.63 -8.14
C GLN A 20 41.08 -1.52 -7.47
N THR A 21 40.71 -1.19 -6.24
CA THR A 21 39.70 -1.92 -5.50
C THR A 21 38.40 -1.71 -6.26
N TRP A 22 38.06 -2.70 -7.08
CA TRP A 22 36.73 -2.82 -7.66
C TRP A 22 35.78 -2.82 -6.47
N ARG A 23 35.11 -1.69 -6.23
CA ARG A 23 33.95 -1.64 -5.34
C ARG A 23 32.89 -2.49 -6.02
N ILE A 24 32.92 -3.79 -5.72
CA ILE A 24 31.79 -4.67 -5.95
C ILE A 24 30.66 -4.03 -5.16
N PHE A 25 29.66 -3.51 -5.87
CA PHE A 25 28.41 -3.09 -5.29
C PHE A 25 27.80 -4.31 -4.59
N SER A 26 28.08 -4.47 -3.30
CA SER A 26 27.39 -5.41 -2.42
C SER A 26 25.96 -4.90 -2.23
N SER A 27 25.09 -5.25 -3.17
CA SER A 27 23.64 -5.04 -3.07
C SER A 27 22.95 -6.31 -2.57
N THR A 28 23.49 -6.99 -1.57
CA THR A 28 22.83 -8.13 -0.93
C THR A 28 23.26 -8.26 0.53
N HIS A 29 22.91 -7.28 1.35
CA HIS A 29 22.59 -7.60 2.74
C HIS A 29 21.08 -7.69 2.85
N VAL A 30 20.60 -8.93 2.89
CA VAL A 30 19.32 -9.30 3.50
C VAL A 30 19.36 -8.71 4.91
N ASN A 31 18.81 -7.51 5.10
CA ASN A 31 18.61 -6.95 6.43
C ASN A 31 17.43 -7.72 7.01
N HIS A 32 17.74 -8.86 7.62
CA HIS A 32 16.87 -9.55 8.56
C HIS A 32 16.31 -8.51 9.53
N ALA A 33 14.97 -8.43 9.58
CA ALA A 33 14.07 -8.27 10.74
C ALA A 33 14.51 -7.52 12.02
N LEU A 34 15.59 -6.76 12.05
CA LEU A 34 15.91 -5.88 13.16
C LEU A 34 15.15 -4.56 12.95
N PRO A 35 14.55 -3.98 14.00
CA PRO A 35 14.04 -2.62 13.93
C PRO A 35 15.19 -1.74 13.46
N MET A 36 15.03 -1.12 12.28
CA MET A 36 16.01 -0.13 11.83
C MET A 36 16.08 0.95 12.90
N ASP A 37 17.29 1.28 13.33
CA ASP A 37 17.56 2.43 14.19
C ASP A 37 16.72 3.65 13.72
N PRO A 38 15.93 4.28 14.62
CA PRO A 38 15.08 5.41 14.28
C PRO A 38 15.81 6.53 13.53
N GLU A 39 17.07 6.79 13.87
CA GLU A 39 17.87 7.83 13.22
C GLU A 39 18.24 7.43 11.78
N ARG A 40 18.70 6.20 11.59
CA ARG A 40 18.93 5.61 10.25
C ARG A 40 17.67 5.63 9.40
N ARG A 41 16.50 5.36 10.00
CA ARG A 41 15.22 5.39 9.29
C ARG A 41 14.86 6.80 8.84
N LYS A 42 15.00 7.80 9.71
CA LYS A 42 14.78 9.21 9.38
C LYS A 42 15.67 9.68 8.22
N LYS A 43 16.98 9.37 8.26
CA LYS A 43 17.92 9.70 7.16
C LYS A 43 17.53 9.06 5.83
N LEU A 44 17.00 7.83 5.86
CA LEU A 44 16.52 7.15 4.67
C LEU A 44 15.26 7.83 4.11
N ASP A 45 14.31 8.16 4.97
CA ASP A 45 13.06 8.81 4.59
C ASP A 45 13.33 10.21 4.01
N GLU A 46 14.21 11.02 4.61
CA GLU A 46 14.65 12.31 4.04
C GLU A 46 15.33 12.15 2.67
N ARG A 47 16.16 11.12 2.48
CA ARG A 47 16.78 10.83 1.18
C ARG A 47 15.72 10.46 0.13
N ASN A 48 14.73 9.68 0.54
CA ASN A 48 13.63 9.27 -0.33
C ASN A 48 12.74 10.47 -0.70
N GLU A 49 12.45 11.36 0.25
CA GLU A 49 11.70 12.59 0.02
C GLU A 49 12.43 13.52 -0.94
N ARG A 50 13.73 13.79 -0.70
CA ARG A 50 14.57 14.55 -1.65
C ARG A 50 14.55 13.95 -3.06
N ARG A 51 14.58 12.62 -3.17
CA ARG A 51 14.47 11.94 -4.47
C ARG A 51 13.10 12.14 -5.11
N ARG A 52 12.01 11.99 -4.35
CA ARG A 52 10.64 12.21 -4.84
C ARG A 52 10.43 13.65 -5.30
N PHE A 53 10.93 14.60 -4.52
CA PHE A 53 10.87 16.02 -4.86
C PHE A 53 11.56 16.31 -6.20
N ARG A 54 12.79 15.81 -6.40
CA ARG A 54 13.48 15.94 -7.70
C ARG A 54 12.70 15.30 -8.84
N ILE A 55 12.15 14.10 -8.65
CA ILE A 55 11.33 13.46 -9.70
C ILE A 55 10.12 14.32 -10.08
N ALA A 56 9.50 15.03 -9.12
CA ALA A 56 8.31 15.82 -9.36
C ALA A 56 8.60 17.21 -9.98
N HIS A 57 9.75 17.79 -9.66
CA HIS A 57 10.02 19.21 -9.94
C HIS A 57 11.26 19.47 -10.81
N ASP A 58 12.08 18.46 -11.06
CA ASP A 58 13.30 18.56 -11.85
C ASP A 58 13.17 17.70 -13.13
N PRO A 59 12.75 18.30 -14.25
CA PRO A 59 12.58 17.57 -15.51
C PRO A 59 13.90 17.04 -16.07
N GLU A 60 15.04 17.70 -15.77
CA GLU A 60 16.36 17.24 -16.20
C GLU A 60 16.76 15.96 -15.44
N TYR A 61 16.49 15.91 -14.14
CA TYR A 61 16.68 14.69 -13.33
C TYR A 61 15.82 13.52 -13.85
N GLN A 62 14.58 13.79 -14.25
CA GLN A 62 13.71 12.77 -14.81
C GLN A 62 14.22 12.28 -16.18
N ALA A 63 14.58 13.21 -17.09
CA ALA A 63 15.13 12.87 -18.40
C ALA A 63 16.39 12.01 -18.28
N LYS A 64 17.29 12.34 -17.34
CA LYS A 64 18.48 11.53 -17.05
C LYS A 64 18.13 10.12 -16.58
N GLN A 65 17.15 9.98 -15.68
CA GLN A 65 16.70 8.65 -15.22
C GLN A 65 16.13 7.82 -16.36
N ASP A 66 15.42 8.43 -17.31
CA ASP A 66 14.85 7.75 -18.45
C ASP A 66 15.90 7.38 -19.49
N GLU A 67 16.89 8.24 -19.73
CA GLU A 67 18.04 7.91 -20.57
C GLU A 67 18.87 6.77 -19.95
N ASP A 68 19.14 6.81 -18.64
CA ASP A 68 19.81 5.70 -17.93
C ASP A 68 19.05 4.38 -18.07
N LYS A 69 17.71 4.40 -18.05
CA LYS A 69 16.88 3.20 -18.29
C LYS A 69 17.01 2.73 -19.74
N LYS A 70 16.98 3.65 -20.71
CA LYS A 70 17.14 3.36 -22.13
C LYS A 70 18.50 2.72 -22.39
N GLN A 71 19.57 3.30 -21.86
CA GLN A 71 20.93 2.76 -21.96
C GLN A 71 21.05 1.36 -21.33
N ARG A 72 20.43 1.11 -20.16
CA ARG A 72 20.39 -0.24 -19.59
C ARG A 72 19.67 -1.25 -20.49
N ARG A 73 18.54 -0.86 -21.12
CA ARG A 73 17.80 -1.72 -22.06
C ARG A 73 18.61 -1.99 -23.32
N LEU A 74 19.25 -0.96 -23.88
CA LEU A 74 20.12 -1.07 -25.04
C LEU A 74 21.27 -2.03 -24.75
N ARG A 75 21.99 -1.82 -23.63
CA ARG A 75 23.07 -2.72 -23.21
C ARG A 75 22.58 -4.15 -23.04
N TYR A 76 21.43 -4.37 -22.42
CA TYR A 76 20.84 -5.71 -22.29
C TYR A 76 20.56 -6.38 -23.66
N ALA A 77 20.12 -5.60 -24.66
CA ALA A 77 19.85 -6.11 -25.99
C ALA A 77 21.13 -6.34 -26.83
N SER A 78 22.11 -5.44 -26.71
CA SER A 78 23.29 -5.40 -27.58
C SER A 78 24.50 -6.17 -27.05
N ASP A 79 24.61 -6.37 -25.74
CA ASP A 79 25.76 -7.02 -25.09
C ASP A 79 25.33 -8.38 -24.51
N PRO A 80 25.66 -9.49 -25.21
CA PRO A 80 25.33 -10.83 -24.75
C PRO A 80 25.96 -11.21 -23.41
N GLN A 81 27.19 -10.75 -23.13
CA GLN A 81 27.88 -11.06 -21.87
C GLN A 81 27.22 -10.37 -20.68
N TYR A 82 26.81 -9.10 -20.86
CA TYR A 82 26.05 -8.39 -19.83
C TYR A 82 24.70 -9.06 -19.56
N ARG A 83 24.01 -9.50 -20.62
CA ARG A 83 22.74 -10.23 -20.50
C ARG A 83 22.91 -11.56 -19.78
N GLU A 84 23.88 -12.36 -20.17
CA GLU A 84 24.17 -13.67 -19.58
C GLU A 84 24.47 -13.54 -18.08
N LYS A 85 25.32 -12.60 -17.69
CA LYS A 85 25.63 -12.32 -16.29
C LYS A 85 24.38 -11.96 -15.46
N LEU A 86 23.44 -11.19 -16.02
CA LEU A 86 22.19 -10.87 -15.34
C LEU A 86 21.27 -12.08 -15.19
N LEU A 87 21.21 -12.94 -16.21
CA LEU A 87 20.45 -14.19 -16.15
C LEU A 87 21.06 -15.14 -15.11
N GLU A 88 22.39 -15.25 -15.07
CA GLU A 88 23.11 -16.05 -14.09
C GLU A 88 22.80 -15.61 -12.65
N PHE A 89 22.80 -14.30 -12.37
CA PHE A 89 22.35 -13.78 -11.07
C PHE A 89 20.90 -14.18 -10.76
N GLY A 90 20.01 -14.13 -11.75
CA GLY A 90 18.63 -14.59 -11.61
C GLY A 90 18.54 -16.09 -11.32
N HIS A 91 19.35 -16.91 -12.00
CA HIS A 91 19.46 -18.34 -11.76
C HIS A 91 19.95 -18.64 -10.35
N ILE A 92 21.02 -17.98 -9.88
CA ILE A 92 21.53 -18.15 -8.51
C ILE A 92 20.43 -17.89 -7.47
N TRP A 93 19.65 -16.82 -7.64
CA TRP A 93 18.55 -16.50 -6.73
C TRP A 93 17.43 -17.56 -6.77
N ASN A 94 17.04 -18.00 -7.97
CA ASN A 94 16.01 -19.03 -8.14
C ASN A 94 16.46 -20.38 -7.60
N THR A 95 17.71 -20.78 -7.86
CA THR A 95 18.31 -22.02 -7.38
C THR A 95 18.33 -22.04 -5.85
N ARG A 96 18.77 -20.94 -5.21
CA ARG A 96 18.74 -20.82 -3.75
C ARG A 96 17.30 -20.95 -3.21
N LYS A 97 16.33 -20.31 -3.86
CA LYS A 97 14.92 -20.42 -3.48
C LYS A 97 14.38 -21.85 -3.61
N SER A 98 14.85 -22.63 -4.60
CA SER A 98 14.42 -24.02 -4.77
C SER A 98 15.10 -25.01 -3.83
N GLN A 99 16.37 -24.76 -3.48
CA GLN A 99 17.21 -25.72 -2.74
C GLN A 99 17.21 -25.47 -1.23
N ASP A 100 16.86 -24.26 -0.79
CA ASP A 100 16.94 -23.85 0.62
C ASP A 100 15.54 -23.44 1.15
N PRO A 101 14.74 -24.41 1.62
CA PRO A 101 13.44 -24.14 2.23
C PRO A 101 13.52 -23.23 3.46
N GLU A 102 14.62 -23.28 4.22
CA GLU A 102 14.83 -22.46 5.41
C GLU A 102 14.96 -20.98 5.03
N TYR A 103 15.73 -20.67 3.98
CA TYR A 103 15.82 -19.32 3.42
C TYR A 103 14.46 -18.80 2.92
N VAL A 104 13.68 -19.64 2.25
CA VAL A 104 12.33 -19.27 1.78
C VAL A 104 11.42 -18.95 2.96
N GLU A 105 11.43 -19.80 3.99
CA GLU A 105 10.60 -19.59 5.17
C GLU A 105 11.04 -18.36 5.97
N ALA A 106 12.34 -18.08 6.07
CA ALA A 106 12.85 -16.84 6.67
C ALA A 106 12.41 -15.59 5.88
N CYS A 107 12.47 -15.64 4.55
CA CYS A 107 11.97 -14.56 3.69
C CYS A 107 10.46 -14.35 3.90
N ASN A 108 9.67 -15.42 3.87
CA ASN A 108 8.22 -15.37 4.10
C ASN A 108 7.90 -14.88 5.51
N ALA A 109 8.65 -15.31 6.53
CA ALA A 109 8.49 -14.86 7.90
C ALA A 109 8.72 -13.34 8.02
N SER A 110 9.74 -12.80 7.33
CA SER A 110 9.98 -11.36 7.29
C SER A 110 8.83 -10.58 6.61
N ILE A 111 8.28 -11.13 5.53
CA ILE A 111 7.13 -10.55 4.82
C ILE A 111 5.90 -10.57 5.74
N ARG A 112 5.62 -11.70 6.40
CA ARG A 112 4.52 -11.83 7.37
C ARG A 112 4.70 -10.89 8.56
N ALA A 113 5.92 -10.74 9.09
CA ALA A 113 6.21 -9.81 10.19
C ALA A 113 5.95 -8.35 9.77
N ARG A 114 6.42 -7.96 8.56
CA ARG A 114 6.13 -6.64 7.98
C ARG A 114 4.64 -6.42 7.82
N GLN A 115 3.91 -7.40 7.29
CA GLN A 115 2.47 -7.36 7.11
C GLN A 115 1.75 -7.16 8.45
N ARG A 116 2.11 -7.94 9.48
CA ARG A 116 1.57 -7.78 10.85
C ARG A 116 1.81 -6.38 11.40
N SER A 117 2.97 -5.78 11.16
CA SER A 117 3.26 -4.41 11.60
C SER A 117 2.40 -3.36 10.89
N PHE A 118 2.21 -3.49 9.57
CA PHE A 118 1.29 -2.63 8.83
C PHE A 118 -0.16 -2.82 9.28
N ASP A 119 -0.59 -4.05 9.53
CA ASP A 119 -1.92 -4.35 10.01
C ASP A 119 -2.14 -3.77 11.42
N LYS A 120 -1.16 -3.87 12.33
CA LYS A 120 -1.20 -3.22 13.65
C LYS A 120 -1.32 -1.70 13.53
N LEU A 121 -0.51 -1.07 12.69
CA LEU A 121 -0.59 0.38 12.45
C LEU A 121 -1.96 0.78 11.89
N ARG A 122 -2.45 0.03 10.90
CA ARG A 122 -3.77 0.26 10.31
C ARG A 122 -4.88 0.13 11.36
N VAL A 123 -4.86 -0.92 12.18
CA VAL A 123 -5.83 -1.12 13.27
C VAL A 123 -5.76 0.03 14.27
N ARG A 124 -4.56 0.50 14.63
CA ARG A 124 -4.38 1.66 15.52
C ARG A 124 -4.99 2.93 14.93
N LEU A 125 -4.62 3.30 13.70
CA LEU A 125 -5.17 4.47 13.01
C LEU A 125 -6.69 4.40 12.87
N GLN A 126 -7.21 3.20 12.63
CA GLN A 126 -8.66 2.95 12.56
C GLN A 126 -9.34 3.04 13.93
N ALA A 127 -8.67 2.60 15.00
CA ALA A 127 -9.17 2.72 16.36
C ALA A 127 -9.17 4.17 16.80
N GLU A 128 -8.13 4.95 16.50
CA GLU A 128 -8.06 6.37 16.87
C GLU A 128 -9.07 7.23 16.13
N ASN A 129 -9.53 6.80 14.95
CA ASN A 129 -10.50 7.54 14.16
C ASN A 129 -11.95 7.17 14.54
N PRO A 130 -12.68 7.99 15.32
CA PRO A 130 -14.06 7.69 15.71
C PRO A 130 -15.00 7.53 14.52
N ARG A 131 -14.72 8.20 13.38
CA ARG A 131 -15.53 8.10 12.16
C ARG A 131 -15.37 6.75 11.49
N TYR A 132 -14.18 6.17 11.52
CA TYR A 132 -13.97 4.81 11.03
C TYR A 132 -14.77 3.79 11.85
N ARG A 133 -14.78 3.95 13.17
CA ARG A 133 -15.60 3.13 14.07
C ARG A 133 -17.08 3.27 13.73
N LEU A 134 -17.61 4.50 13.65
CA LEU A 134 -19.00 4.75 13.30
C LEU A 134 -19.39 4.14 11.96
N ARG A 135 -18.55 4.30 10.93
CA ARG A 135 -18.77 3.69 9.61
C ARG A 135 -18.87 2.17 9.69
N LYS A 136 -17.91 1.53 10.38
CA LYS A 136 -17.92 0.08 10.59
C LYS A 136 -19.15 -0.35 11.39
N SER A 137 -19.51 0.39 12.43
CA SER A 137 -20.68 0.12 13.27
C SER A 137 -21.97 0.24 12.47
N LEU A 138 -22.15 1.32 11.69
CA LEU A 138 -23.35 1.50 10.88
C LEU A 138 -23.52 0.39 9.85
N HIS A 139 -22.42 -0.04 9.22
CA HIS A 139 -22.45 -1.21 8.35
C HIS A 139 -23.01 -2.43 9.08
N GLN A 140 -22.51 -2.71 10.29
CA GLN A 140 -22.96 -3.84 11.10
C GLN A 140 -24.40 -3.68 11.57
N TRP A 141 -24.84 -2.48 11.94
CA TRP A 141 -26.22 -2.22 12.33
C TRP A 141 -27.17 -2.51 11.18
N CYS A 142 -26.85 -2.03 9.97
CA CYS A 142 -27.61 -2.32 8.77
C CYS A 142 -27.62 -3.82 8.44
N LEU A 143 -26.54 -4.57 8.71
CA LEU A 143 -26.51 -6.01 8.45
C LEU A 143 -27.35 -6.83 9.45
N LYS A 144 -27.42 -6.39 10.71
CA LYS A 144 -28.01 -7.17 11.83
C LYS A 144 -29.44 -6.79 12.17
N HIS A 145 -29.84 -5.54 11.92
CA HIS A 145 -31.11 -5.00 12.41
C HIS A 145 -31.95 -4.49 11.25
N ASP A 146 -33.06 -5.17 11.00
CA ASP A 146 -33.93 -4.87 9.86
C ASP A 146 -34.60 -3.50 10.01
N TRP A 147 -35.01 -3.17 11.24
CA TRP A 147 -35.59 -1.87 11.55
C TRP A 147 -34.65 -0.68 11.28
N VAL A 148 -33.33 -0.86 11.39
CA VAL A 148 -32.35 0.19 11.04
C VAL A 148 -32.45 0.53 9.56
N ARG A 149 -32.77 -0.47 8.73
CA ARG A 149 -32.91 -0.29 7.28
C ARG A 149 -34.28 0.25 6.88
N GLU A 150 -35.32 -0.24 7.54
CA GLU A 150 -36.71 -0.03 7.12
C GLU A 150 -37.37 1.16 7.82
N THR A 151 -37.06 1.41 9.10
CA THR A 151 -37.82 2.36 9.92
C THR A 151 -37.11 3.70 10.14
N LEU A 152 -35.78 3.77 9.97
CA LEU A 152 -35.05 5.00 10.22
C LEU A 152 -35.25 6.03 9.08
N PRO A 153 -35.38 7.33 9.40
CA PRO A 153 -35.62 8.38 8.42
C PRO A 153 -34.32 8.76 7.70
N TRP A 154 -33.89 7.93 6.76
CA TRP A 154 -32.70 8.16 5.95
C TRP A 154 -32.84 9.41 5.07
N LYS A 155 -31.78 10.20 4.97
CA LYS A 155 -31.79 11.49 4.26
C LYS A 155 -31.74 11.35 2.74
N THR A 156 -30.68 10.71 2.25
CA THR A 156 -30.35 10.67 0.82
C THR A 156 -30.50 9.28 0.22
N HIS A 157 -30.03 8.26 0.94
CA HIS A 157 -30.05 6.88 0.48
C HIS A 157 -30.52 5.95 1.60
N GLN A 158 -31.35 4.98 1.24
CA GLN A 158 -31.82 3.92 2.12
C GLN A 158 -30.96 2.66 1.94
N PRO A 159 -30.53 2.00 3.04
CA PRO A 159 -29.78 0.77 2.95
C PRO A 159 -30.69 -0.41 2.57
N VAL A 160 -30.25 -1.20 1.59
CA VAL A 160 -30.93 -2.39 1.09
C VAL A 160 -29.99 -3.58 1.26
N LEU A 161 -30.45 -4.60 1.98
CA LEU A 161 -29.72 -5.84 2.23
C LEU A 161 -30.28 -6.96 1.37
N PHE A 162 -29.45 -7.51 0.49
CA PHE A 162 -29.79 -8.67 -0.34
C PHE A 162 -29.39 -9.98 0.36
N ALA A 163 -30.14 -11.06 0.10
CA ALA A 163 -29.87 -12.39 0.64
C ALA A 163 -28.51 -12.93 0.16
N SER A 164 -28.25 -12.80 -1.15
CA SER A 164 -26.99 -13.13 -1.81
C SER A 164 -26.19 -11.86 -2.14
N LYS A 165 -24.91 -12.02 -2.49
CA LYS A 165 -24.10 -10.89 -2.96
C LYS A 165 -24.59 -10.50 -4.36
N VAL A 166 -24.87 -9.22 -4.56
CA VAL A 166 -25.36 -8.69 -5.84
C VAL A 166 -24.35 -7.67 -6.37
N HIS A 167 -24.11 -7.72 -7.68
CA HIS A 167 -23.32 -6.71 -8.37
C HIS A 167 -24.24 -5.55 -8.79
N LYS A 168 -23.90 -4.33 -8.37
CA LYS A 168 -24.50 -3.09 -8.83
C LYS A 168 -23.37 -2.10 -9.15
N GLU A 169 -23.64 -1.13 -9.99
CA GLU A 169 -22.67 -0.08 -10.30
C GLU A 169 -22.78 1.04 -9.26
N CYS A 170 -21.68 1.28 -8.53
CA CYS A 170 -21.63 2.39 -7.58
C CYS A 170 -21.38 3.71 -8.31
N LYS A 171 -22.35 4.62 -8.32
CA LYS A 171 -22.20 5.94 -8.98
C LYS A 171 -21.10 6.80 -8.35
N GLY A 172 -20.77 6.58 -7.08
CA GLY A 172 -19.72 7.33 -6.36
C GLY A 172 -18.30 6.78 -6.51
N CYS A 173 -18.12 5.54 -6.99
CA CYS A 173 -16.77 5.01 -7.23
C CYS A 173 -16.74 3.84 -8.19
N THR A 174 -15.62 3.69 -8.88
CA THR A 174 -15.29 2.51 -9.69
C THR A 174 -14.63 1.39 -8.85
N ARG A 175 -14.65 1.50 -7.51
CA ARG A 175 -13.95 0.56 -6.62
C ARG A 175 -14.72 -0.72 -6.36
N VAL A 176 -16.04 -0.74 -6.57
CA VAL A 176 -16.83 -1.98 -6.47
C VAL A 176 -16.65 -2.84 -7.72
N LYS A 177 -15.39 -3.14 -8.04
CA LYS A 177 -15.00 -4.21 -8.95
C LYS A 177 -14.88 -5.54 -8.20
N VAL A 178 -15.59 -5.69 -7.08
CA VAL A 178 -15.64 -6.98 -6.38
C VAL A 178 -16.37 -7.91 -7.32
N ARG A 179 -15.64 -8.86 -7.92
CA ARG A 179 -16.17 -9.84 -8.89
C ARG A 179 -17.43 -10.55 -8.37
N GLU A 180 -17.55 -10.67 -7.06
CA GLU A 180 -18.64 -11.35 -6.37
C GLU A 180 -19.79 -10.42 -5.92
N GLY A 181 -19.67 -9.11 -6.07
CA GLY A 181 -20.66 -8.13 -5.57
C GLY A 181 -20.66 -7.97 -4.04
N VAL A 182 -21.65 -7.26 -3.51
CA VAL A 182 -21.86 -7.06 -2.06
C VAL A 182 -23.31 -7.26 -1.68
N LYS A 183 -23.57 -7.60 -0.41
CA LYS A 183 -24.94 -7.81 0.10
C LYS A 183 -25.64 -6.50 0.46
N LEU A 184 -24.91 -5.50 0.95
CA LEU A 184 -25.47 -4.22 1.39
C LEU A 184 -25.20 -3.13 0.35
N TRP A 185 -26.28 -2.54 -0.16
CA TRP A 185 -26.25 -1.41 -1.09
C TRP A 185 -27.06 -0.24 -0.54
N TRP A 186 -26.76 0.97 -0.99
CA TRP A 186 -27.48 2.19 -0.62
C TRP A 186 -28.22 2.71 -1.84
N ARG A 187 -29.55 2.68 -1.80
CA ARG A 187 -30.43 3.12 -2.89
C ARG A 187 -30.84 4.56 -2.66
N LYS A 188 -30.71 5.41 -3.67
CA LYS A 188 -31.17 6.80 -3.58
C LYS A 188 -32.69 6.86 -3.36
N ILE A 189 -33.13 7.70 -2.43
CA ILE A 189 -34.55 7.88 -2.10
C ILE A 189 -35.20 8.77 -3.18
N GLY A 190 -36.39 8.39 -3.65
CA GLY A 190 -37.16 9.14 -4.64
C GLY A 190 -36.65 9.03 -6.08
N ASP A 191 -35.61 8.21 -6.33
CA ASP A 191 -35.05 8.02 -7.66
C ASP A 191 -35.74 6.87 -8.41
N ARG A 192 -36.07 7.08 -9.68
CA ARG A 192 -36.57 6.03 -10.57
C ARG A 192 -35.44 5.23 -11.21
N ASP A 193 -34.25 5.82 -11.33
CA ASP A 193 -33.14 5.30 -12.15
C ASP A 193 -32.19 4.36 -11.39
N GLU A 194 -32.66 3.73 -10.30
CA GLU A 194 -31.87 2.76 -9.52
C GLU A 194 -30.44 3.27 -9.21
N SER A 195 -30.29 4.51 -8.71
CA SER A 195 -28.97 5.00 -8.30
C SER A 195 -28.48 4.28 -7.04
N TRP A 196 -27.44 3.46 -7.22
CA TRP A 196 -26.81 2.69 -6.15
C TRP A 196 -25.47 3.30 -5.71
N LEU A 197 -25.26 3.32 -4.40
CA LEU A 197 -23.98 3.61 -3.77
C LEU A 197 -23.52 2.41 -2.94
N CYS A 198 -22.21 2.19 -2.93
CA CYS A 198 -21.61 1.28 -1.97
C CYS A 198 -21.54 1.95 -0.60
N HIS A 199 -21.45 1.15 0.46
CA HIS A 199 -21.36 1.68 1.83
C HIS A 199 -20.17 2.65 2.01
N ALA A 200 -19.08 2.43 1.26
CA ALA A 200 -17.93 3.31 1.32
C ALA A 200 -18.14 4.71 0.76
N CYS A 201 -19.01 4.83 -0.24
CA CYS A 201 -19.36 6.10 -0.88
C CYS A 201 -20.50 6.81 -0.16
N HIS A 202 -21.47 6.05 0.38
CA HIS A 202 -22.53 6.63 1.21
C HIS A 202 -21.97 7.26 2.50
N MET A 203 -21.01 6.57 3.14
CA MET A 203 -20.32 7.07 4.33
C MET A 203 -18.86 7.41 4.04
N PRO A 204 -18.56 8.57 3.43
CA PRO A 204 -17.20 9.00 3.25
C PRO A 204 -16.57 9.41 4.61
N MET A 205 -15.25 9.44 4.69
CA MET A 205 -14.53 9.66 5.96
C MET A 205 -14.55 11.12 6.44
N ASP A 206 -14.86 12.04 5.53
CA ASP A 206 -14.90 13.49 5.71
C ASP A 206 -16.24 13.98 6.30
N ASN A 207 -17.37 13.43 5.85
CA ASN A 207 -18.71 13.87 6.24
C ASN A 207 -19.67 12.72 6.59
N HIS A 208 -19.77 12.37 7.87
CA HIS A 208 -20.64 11.29 8.36
C HIS A 208 -22.06 11.77 8.72
N THR A 209 -22.24 13.03 9.11
CA THR A 209 -23.55 13.58 9.53
C THR A 209 -24.54 13.65 8.38
N ALA A 210 -24.05 13.85 7.14
CA ALA A 210 -24.86 13.75 5.94
C ALA A 210 -25.34 12.32 5.63
N ALA A 211 -24.60 11.31 6.11
CA ALA A 211 -24.90 9.90 5.88
C ALA A 211 -25.83 9.29 6.93
N MET A 212 -25.90 9.88 8.13
CA MET A 212 -26.77 9.44 9.22
C MET A 212 -28.24 9.81 8.95
N PRO A 213 -29.21 9.06 9.49
CA PRO A 213 -30.64 9.42 9.44
C PRO A 213 -30.91 10.77 10.11
N TYR A 214 -32.03 11.40 9.74
CA TYR A 214 -32.49 12.64 10.37
C TYR A 214 -32.73 12.44 11.87
N GLY A 215 -32.09 13.25 12.71
CA GLY A 215 -32.24 13.23 14.17
C GLY A 215 -31.35 12.21 14.90
N TYR A 216 -30.41 11.59 14.18
CA TYR A 216 -29.45 10.60 14.70
C TYR A 216 -27.99 10.98 14.37
N GLU A 217 -27.71 12.24 14.01
CA GLU A 217 -26.42 12.70 13.51
C GLU A 217 -25.29 12.63 14.55
N ASP A 218 -25.65 12.77 15.82
CA ASP A 218 -24.78 12.77 17.00
C ASP A 218 -24.56 11.35 17.58
N VAL A 219 -25.38 10.39 17.15
CA VAL A 219 -25.36 9.03 17.71
C VAL A 219 -24.20 8.21 17.14
N THR A 220 -23.40 7.63 18.05
CA THR A 220 -22.22 6.84 17.68
C THR A 220 -22.29 5.36 18.11
N THR A 221 -23.28 4.99 18.93
CA THR A 221 -23.45 3.65 19.49
C THR A 221 -24.83 3.08 19.15
N MET A 222 -24.97 1.75 19.17
CA MET A 222 -26.25 1.08 18.89
C MET A 222 -27.29 1.41 19.96
N GLU A 223 -26.87 1.42 21.22
CA GLU A 223 -27.71 1.80 22.35
C GLU A 223 -28.23 3.22 22.21
N GLY A 224 -27.37 4.15 21.75
CA GLY A 224 -27.79 5.51 21.43
C GLY A 224 -28.87 5.57 20.35
N ILE A 225 -28.81 4.72 19.31
CA ILE A 225 -29.87 4.69 18.27
C ILE A 225 -31.17 4.20 18.87
N ILE A 226 -31.12 3.15 19.70
CA ILE A 226 -32.31 2.58 20.34
C ILE A 226 -32.96 3.62 21.25
N ASN A 227 -32.16 4.27 22.11
CA ASN A 227 -32.65 5.30 23.02
C ASN A 227 -33.24 6.48 22.24
N ARG A 228 -32.54 6.95 21.20
CA ARG A 228 -33.01 8.05 20.37
C ARG A 228 -34.30 7.73 19.62
N LYS A 229 -34.45 6.49 19.14
CA LYS A 229 -35.72 6.01 18.56
C LYS A 229 -36.85 6.06 19.57
N GLN A 230 -36.63 5.57 20.79
CA GLN A 230 -37.65 5.62 21.85
C GLN A 230 -38.02 7.06 22.22
N GLU A 231 -37.07 7.97 22.28
CA GLU A 231 -37.33 9.40 22.51
C GLU A 231 -38.23 9.99 21.44
N LEU A 232 -37.88 9.79 20.16
CA LEU A 232 -38.67 10.32 19.04
C LEU A 232 -40.08 9.70 18.98
N GLU A 233 -40.21 8.40 19.29
CA GLU A 233 -41.52 7.74 19.37
C GLU A 233 -42.38 8.26 20.54
N ARG A 234 -41.78 8.66 21.67
CA ARG A 234 -42.50 9.30 22.78
C ARG A 234 -42.94 10.70 22.39
N THR A 235 -42.07 11.49 21.78
CA THR A 235 -42.40 12.86 21.33
C THR A 235 -43.45 12.87 20.22
N ALA A 236 -43.51 11.84 19.37
CA ALA A 236 -44.53 11.74 18.32
C ALA A 236 -45.92 11.30 18.84
N LYS A 237 -46.01 10.77 20.06
CA LYS A 237 -47.27 10.27 20.66
C LYS A 237 -47.89 11.24 21.67
N GLY A 238 -47.15 12.26 22.13
CA GLY A 238 -47.64 13.32 23.02
C GLY A 238 -48.03 14.55 22.23
#